data_AF-A0AAE5XN79-F1
#
_entry.id   AF-A0AAE5XN79-F1
#
_cell.length_a   1.000
_cell.length_b   1.000
_cell.length_c   1.000
_cell.angle_alpha   90.00
_cell.angle_beta   90.00
_cell.angle_gamma   90.00
#
_symmetry.space_group_name_H-M   'P 1'
#
loop_
_entity.id
_entity.type
_entity.pdbx_description
1 polymer ?
#
loop_
_entity_poly.entity_id
_entity_poly.type
_entity_poly.pdbx_seq_one_letter_code
_entity_poly.pdbx_strand_id
1 'polypeptide(L)'
;MNLVKWIFDDEIEVALAQDFDKALLTRLGFKLNKTSKHSRATPNVYYIPYPTYDAFSPTTYVFTHNERLRDICLRLHELGFVFWGTFKTEKSPIDYMRELQYRGVLTTPFRALNAGDLETVLIDETQRSK
;
A
#
# COMPACT_ATOMS: atom_id res chain seq x y z
N MET A 1 0.44 13.09 7.68
CA MET A 1 0.69 11.64 7.66
C MET A 1 0.75 11.16 6.22
N ASN A 2 1.67 10.26 5.89
CA ASN A 2 1.72 9.63 4.58
C ASN A 2 0.97 8.31 4.61
N LEU A 3 0.04 8.10 3.67
CA LEU A 3 -0.85 6.96 3.64
C LEU A 3 -0.68 6.18 2.33
N VAL A 4 -0.73 4.86 2.43
CA VAL A 4 -1.07 3.97 1.33
C VAL A 4 -2.57 3.73 1.40
N LYS A 5 -3.33 4.27 0.44
CA LYS A 5 -4.80 4.34 0.52
C LYS A 5 -5.48 3.17 -0.17
N TRP A 6 -5.05 2.87 -1.40
CA TRP A 6 -5.71 1.88 -2.25
C TRP A 6 -4.69 1.14 -3.11
N ILE A 7 -4.92 -0.15 -3.31
CA ILE A 7 -4.22 -0.97 -4.31
C ILE A 7 -5.27 -1.30 -5.37
N PHE A 8 -5.06 -0.81 -6.60
CA PHE A 8 -5.89 -1.11 -7.76
C PHE A 8 -5.30 -2.28 -8.56
N ASP A 9 -5.63 -2.41 -9.84
CA ASP A 9 -5.10 -3.51 -10.66
C ASP A 9 -3.67 -3.21 -11.16
N ASP A 10 -3.40 -1.95 -11.53
CA ASP A 10 -2.14 -1.50 -12.16
C ASP A 10 -1.49 -0.29 -11.47
N GLU A 11 -2.05 0.16 -10.34
CA GLU A 11 -1.53 1.31 -9.59
C GLU A 11 -1.88 1.27 -8.10
N ILE A 12 -1.09 2.00 -7.30
CA ILE A 12 -1.30 2.18 -5.86
C ILE A 12 -1.51 3.66 -5.58
N GLU A 13 -2.55 3.99 -4.84
CA GLU A 13 -2.83 5.35 -4.41
C GLU A 13 -2.12 5.64 -3.09
N VAL A 14 -1.38 6.75 -3.06
CA VAL A 14 -0.74 7.29 -1.87
C VAL A 14 -1.21 8.71 -1.60
N ALA A 15 -1.48 9.04 -0.34
CA ALA A 15 -1.62 10.42 0.10
C ALA A 15 -0.37 10.85 0.84
N LEU A 16 0.17 12.00 0.46
CA LEU A 16 1.37 12.55 1.04
C LEU A 16 1.01 13.70 1.97
N ALA A 17 1.73 13.83 3.08
CA ALA A 17 1.69 15.03 3.90
C ALA A 17 2.14 16.24 3.06
N GLN A 18 1.65 17.44 3.40
CA GLN A 18 1.93 18.66 2.64
C GLN A 18 3.43 18.97 2.54
N ASP A 19 4.17 18.66 3.59
CA ASP A 19 5.59 18.90 3.82
C ASP A 19 6.49 17.72 3.43
N PHE A 20 5.92 16.63 2.91
CA PHE A 20 6.72 15.45 2.54
C PHE A 20 7.58 15.71 1.29
N ASP A 21 8.88 15.38 1.37
CA ASP A 21 9.81 15.46 0.22
C ASP A 21 9.47 14.40 -0.83
N LYS A 22 8.69 14.81 -1.84
CA LYS A 22 8.27 13.94 -2.96
C LYS A 22 9.46 13.45 -3.79
N ALA A 23 10.59 14.18 -3.80
CA ALA A 23 11.75 13.76 -4.56
C ALA A 23 12.36 12.46 -4.02
N LEU A 24 12.10 12.12 -2.76
CA LEU A 24 12.47 10.85 -2.14
C LEU A 24 11.84 9.66 -2.90
N LEU A 25 10.55 9.74 -3.22
CA LEU A 25 9.83 8.67 -3.95
C LEU A 25 10.35 8.56 -5.39
N THR A 26 10.64 9.69 -6.04
CA THR A 26 11.22 9.69 -7.38
C THR A 26 12.64 9.08 -7.39
N ARG A 27 13.46 9.35 -6.36
CA ARG A 27 14.80 8.74 -6.21
C ARG A 27 14.75 7.23 -6.00
N LEU A 28 13.66 6.71 -5.41
CA LEU A 28 13.36 5.28 -5.31
C LEU A 28 12.81 4.69 -6.62
N GLY A 29 12.74 5.48 -7.70
CA GLY A 29 12.27 5.04 -9.01
C GLY A 29 10.74 4.98 -9.13
N PHE A 30 9.99 5.67 -8.26
CA PHE A 30 8.54 5.74 -8.35
C PHE A 30 8.10 6.90 -9.24
N LYS A 31 7.26 6.59 -10.24
CA LYS A 31 6.57 7.60 -11.04
C LYS A 31 5.30 8.03 -10.31
N LEU A 32 5.21 9.31 -9.91
CA LEU A 32 4.04 9.85 -9.24
C LEU A 32 3.10 10.52 -10.26
N ASN A 33 1.92 9.94 -10.46
CA ASN A 33 0.87 10.52 -11.29
C ASN A 33 -0.16 11.26 -10.43
N LYS A 34 -0.67 12.41 -10.89
CA LYS A 34 -1.70 13.19 -10.19
C LYS A 34 -3.14 12.79 -10.52
N THR A 35 -3.31 12.09 -11.64
CA THR A 35 -4.59 11.66 -12.18
C THR A 35 -4.54 10.17 -12.39
N SER A 36 -5.58 9.50 -11.91
CA SER A 36 -5.84 8.07 -12.07
C SER A 36 -7.07 7.88 -12.97
N LYS A 37 -7.23 6.67 -13.51
CA LYS A 37 -8.46 6.25 -14.19
C LYS A 37 -9.65 6.08 -13.21
N HIS A 38 -9.40 6.04 -11.89
CA HIS A 38 -10.36 5.63 -10.87
C HIS A 38 -10.98 6.77 -10.04
N SER A 39 -10.35 7.95 -9.83
CA SER A 39 -11.04 9.13 -9.24
C SER A 39 -10.21 10.44 -9.16
N ARG A 40 -10.92 11.51 -8.75
CA ARG A 40 -10.66 12.97 -8.75
C ARG A 40 -9.28 13.48 -8.28
N ALA A 41 -8.95 14.70 -8.71
CA ALA A 41 -7.79 15.50 -8.30
C ALA A 41 -7.85 15.94 -6.83
N THR A 42 -7.56 15.04 -5.90
CA THR A 42 -7.38 15.39 -4.49
C THR A 42 -6.00 16.02 -4.26
N PRO A 43 -5.89 17.13 -3.51
CA PRO A 43 -4.60 17.68 -3.12
C PRO A 43 -3.73 16.63 -2.42
N ASN A 44 -2.45 16.58 -2.80
CA ASN A 44 -1.46 15.63 -2.28
C ASN A 44 -1.76 14.13 -2.37
N VAL A 45 -2.76 13.73 -3.15
CA VAL A 45 -2.91 12.34 -3.59
C VAL A 45 -2.14 12.12 -4.88
N TYR A 46 -1.50 10.96 -4.99
CA TYR A 46 -0.73 10.51 -6.15
C TYR A 46 -0.94 9.01 -6.37
N TYR A 47 -0.64 8.56 -7.58
CA TYR A 47 -0.72 7.17 -7.99
C TYR A 47 0.65 6.71 -8.47
N ILE A 48 1.11 5.56 -7.97
CA ILE A 48 2.34 4.92 -8.42
C ILE A 48 1.94 3.71 -9.28
N PRO A 49 2.23 3.70 -10.58
CA PRO A 49 1.88 2.58 -11.44
C PRO A 49 2.81 1.38 -11.16
N TYR A 50 2.23 0.20 -11.21
CA TYR A 50 2.93 -1.07 -11.33
C TYR A 50 2.22 -1.89 -12.43
N PRO A 51 2.82 -2.06 -13.61
CA PRO A 51 2.20 -2.91 -14.63
C PRO A 51 2.04 -4.33 -14.07
N THR A 52 0.84 -4.89 -14.24
CA THR A 52 0.59 -6.32 -14.01
C THR A 52 0.44 -7.02 -15.37
N TYR A 53 1.13 -8.14 -15.53
CA TYR A 53 0.91 -9.06 -16.66
C TYR A 53 0.02 -10.23 -16.24
N ASP A 54 -0.23 -10.38 -14.95
CA ASP A 54 -1.11 -11.39 -14.39
C ASP A 54 -2.53 -10.81 -14.30
N ALA A 55 -3.51 -11.59 -14.76
CA ALA A 55 -4.92 -11.30 -14.53
C ALA A 55 -5.18 -11.26 -13.02
N PHE A 56 -5.71 -10.13 -12.53
CA PHE A 56 -6.04 -9.98 -11.12
C PHE A 56 -6.92 -11.15 -10.66
N SER A 57 -6.65 -11.72 -9.48
CA SER A 57 -7.47 -12.83 -9.00
C SER A 57 -8.91 -12.35 -8.83
N PRO A 58 -9.89 -13.02 -9.48
CA PRO A 58 -11.31 -12.67 -9.37
C PRO A 58 -11.88 -12.92 -7.98
N THR A 59 -11.11 -13.57 -7.08
CA THR A 59 -11.51 -13.82 -5.71
C THR A 59 -11.00 -12.72 -4.77
N THR A 60 -11.82 -12.40 -3.78
CA THR A 60 -11.66 -11.27 -2.84
C THR A 60 -10.40 -11.34 -1.97
N TYR A 61 -9.65 -12.45 -1.96
CA TYR A 61 -8.57 -12.70 -0.98
C TYR A 61 -7.24 -13.18 -1.55
N VAL A 62 -7.08 -13.24 -2.87
CA VAL A 62 -5.81 -13.66 -3.48
C VAL A 62 -5.14 -12.46 -4.12
N PHE A 63 -4.00 -12.02 -3.59
CA PHE A 63 -3.18 -11.06 -4.30
C PHE A 63 -2.38 -11.79 -5.38
N THR A 64 -2.42 -11.27 -6.60
CA THR A 64 -1.55 -11.73 -7.68
C THR A 64 -0.09 -11.46 -7.31
N HIS A 65 0.80 -12.38 -7.70
CA HIS A 65 2.21 -12.23 -7.39
C HIS A 65 2.82 -11.13 -8.26
N ASN A 66 2.87 -9.89 -7.74
CA ASN A 66 3.45 -8.76 -8.44
C ASN A 66 4.68 -8.24 -7.68
N GLU A 67 5.87 -8.54 -8.21
CA GLU A 67 7.14 -8.14 -7.59
C GLU A 67 7.29 -6.62 -7.47
N ARG A 68 6.73 -5.87 -8.41
CA ARG A 68 6.80 -4.41 -8.39
C ARG A 68 5.89 -3.84 -7.31
N LEU A 69 4.67 -4.37 -7.16
CA LEU A 69 3.79 -4.01 -6.05
C LEU A 69 4.45 -4.34 -4.69
N ARG A 70 5.05 -5.53 -4.56
CA ARG A 70 5.84 -5.92 -3.38
C ARG A 70 6.93 -4.90 -3.08
N ASP A 71 7.78 -4.57 -4.04
CA ASP A 71 8.87 -3.59 -3.89
C ASP A 71 8.33 -2.22 -3.46
N ILE A 72 7.28 -1.71 -4.12
CA ILE A 72 6.65 -0.44 -3.74
C ILE A 72 6.20 -0.47 -2.28
N CYS A 73 5.44 -1.49 -1.87
CA CYS A 73 4.94 -1.60 -0.50
C CYS A 73 6.06 -1.69 0.54
N LEU A 74 7.12 -2.47 0.27
CA LEU A 74 8.26 -2.58 1.18
C LEU A 74 9.01 -1.25 1.33
N ARG A 75 9.24 -0.53 0.23
CA ARG A 75 9.86 0.81 0.29
C ARG A 75 9.00 1.83 1.02
N LEU A 76 7.69 1.84 0.77
CA LEU A 76 6.78 2.74 1.49
C LEU A 76 6.75 2.43 2.99
N HIS A 77 6.83 1.15 3.35
CA HIS A 77 7.00 0.71 4.74
C HIS A 77 8.31 1.20 5.36
N GLU A 78 9.45 1.05 4.68
CA GLU A 78 10.75 1.60 5.11
C GLU A 78 10.69 3.12 5.35
N LEU A 79 9.87 3.82 4.57
CA LEU A 79 9.63 5.26 4.72
C LEU A 79 8.60 5.64 5.79
N GLY A 80 8.05 4.66 6.51
CA GLY A 80 7.10 4.87 7.59
C GLY A 80 5.70 5.27 7.13
N PHE A 81 5.31 4.93 5.90
CA PHE A 81 3.93 5.11 5.44
C PHE A 81 2.99 4.23 6.27
N VAL A 82 1.76 4.72 6.45
CA VAL A 82 0.69 3.99 7.13
C VAL A 82 -0.22 3.35 6.09
N PHE A 83 -0.48 2.07 6.24
CA PHE A 83 -1.31 1.30 5.32
C PHE A 83 -2.77 1.36 5.79
N TRP A 84 -3.66 1.86 4.92
CA TRP A 84 -5.06 2.01 5.24
C TRP A 84 -5.81 0.68 5.04
N GLY A 85 -6.58 0.26 6.04
CA GLY A 85 -7.59 -0.78 5.96
C GLY A 85 -8.94 -0.21 5.55
N THR A 86 -9.56 -0.82 4.55
CA THR A 86 -10.88 -0.43 4.04
C THR A 86 -11.94 -1.37 4.62
N PHE A 87 -13.21 -1.13 4.30
CA PHE A 87 -14.28 -2.05 4.73
C PHE A 87 -14.11 -3.44 4.10
N LYS A 88 -14.59 -4.48 4.79
CA LYS A 88 -14.30 -5.93 4.58
C LYS A 88 -14.52 -6.51 3.17
N THR A 89 -15.03 -5.74 2.22
CA THR A 89 -15.39 -6.20 0.88
C THR A 89 -14.31 -5.97 -0.17
N GLU A 90 -13.24 -5.23 0.15
CA GLU A 90 -12.18 -4.86 -0.81
C GLU A 90 -10.80 -5.27 -0.29
N LYS A 91 -9.89 -5.63 -1.20
CA LYS A 91 -8.48 -5.89 -0.88
C LYS A 91 -7.83 -4.58 -0.44
N SER A 92 -7.47 -4.48 0.84
CA SER A 92 -6.86 -3.26 1.37
C SER A 92 -5.32 -3.32 1.36
N PRO A 93 -4.63 -2.17 1.36
CA PRO A 93 -3.20 -2.10 1.63
C PRO A 93 -2.76 -2.85 2.89
N ILE A 94 -3.56 -2.88 3.95
CA ILE A 94 -3.28 -3.68 5.17
C ILE A 94 -3.27 -5.17 4.84
N ASP A 95 -4.26 -5.66 4.09
CA ASP A 95 -4.38 -7.09 3.78
C ASP A 95 -3.19 -7.58 2.95
N TYR A 96 -2.67 -6.74 2.04
CA TYR A 96 -1.47 -7.07 1.28
C TYR A 96 -0.23 -7.15 2.18
N MET A 97 -0.05 -6.19 3.09
CA MET A 97 1.06 -6.21 4.04
C MET A 97 1.02 -7.42 4.97
N ARG A 98 -0.18 -7.82 5.43
CA ARG A 98 -0.38 -9.07 6.19
C ARG A 98 0.00 -10.29 5.39
N GLU A 99 -0.39 -10.36 4.11
CA GLU A 99 0.00 -11.46 3.24
C GLU A 99 1.53 -11.52 3.07
N LEU A 100 2.21 -10.38 2.91
CA LEU A 100 3.67 -10.34 2.87
C LEU A 100 4.31 -10.86 4.17
N GLN A 101 3.70 -10.58 5.34
CA GLN A 101 4.13 -11.17 6.62
C GLN A 101 3.90 -12.68 6.65
N TYR A 102 2.71 -13.14 6.24
CA TYR A 102 2.36 -14.58 6.18
C TYR A 102 3.30 -15.37 5.27
N ARG A 103 3.71 -14.78 4.14
CA ARG A 103 4.67 -15.37 3.18
C ARG A 103 6.13 -15.26 3.64
N GLY A 104 6.41 -14.62 4.79
CA GLY A 104 7.77 -14.42 5.29
C GLY A 104 8.60 -13.39 4.51
N VAL A 105 7.97 -12.59 3.64
CA VAL A 105 8.62 -11.53 2.86
C VAL A 105 8.85 -10.28 3.72
N LEU A 106 7.84 -9.91 4.52
CA LEU A 106 7.94 -8.83 5.48
C LEU A 106 8.10 -9.42 6.89
N THR A 107 9.25 -9.21 7.52
CA THR A 107 9.53 -9.76 8.85
C THR A 107 9.44 -8.72 9.97
N THR A 108 9.09 -7.48 9.63
CA THR A 108 8.99 -6.37 10.58
C THR A 108 7.55 -5.91 10.75
N PRO A 109 7.21 -5.31 11.90
CA PRO A 109 5.88 -4.74 12.09
C PRO A 109 5.67 -3.54 11.18
N PHE A 110 4.45 -3.35 10.64
CA PHE A 110 4.11 -2.19 9.81
C PHE A 110 3.01 -1.34 10.45
N ARG A 111 2.96 -0.06 10.06
CA ARG A 111 1.96 0.89 10.55
C ARG A 111 0.67 0.78 9.76
N ALA A 112 -0.45 0.74 10.46
CA ALA A 112 -1.76 0.52 9.88
C ALA A 112 -2.81 1.46 10.50
N LEU A 113 -3.88 1.75 9.76
CA LEU A 113 -5.03 2.52 10.21
C LEU A 113 -6.28 1.91 9.59
N ASN A 114 -7.31 1.51 10.34
CA ASN A 114 -8.57 1.07 9.72
C ASN A 114 -9.51 2.26 9.47
N ALA A 115 -10.41 2.12 8.51
CA ALA A 115 -11.51 3.05 8.33
C ALA A 115 -12.33 3.22 9.63
N GLY A 116 -12.44 4.46 10.11
CA GLY A 116 -13.15 4.80 11.34
C GLY A 116 -12.25 4.91 12.58
N ASP A 117 -11.00 4.46 12.51
CA ASP A 117 -10.03 4.64 13.59
C ASP A 117 -9.34 6.01 13.48
N LEU A 118 -9.03 6.61 14.63
CA LEU A 118 -8.25 7.86 14.72
C LEU A 118 -6.74 7.61 14.92
N GLU A 119 -6.35 6.38 15.25
CA GLU A 119 -5.00 6.05 15.73
C GLU A 119 -4.28 5.05 14.82
N THR A 120 -2.98 5.26 14.65
CA THR A 120 -2.11 4.31 13.92
C THR A 120 -1.76 3.12 14.82
N VAL A 121 -2.04 1.92 14.35
CA VAL A 121 -1.73 0.65 15.02
C VAL A 121 -0.49 0.02 14.39
N LEU A 122 0.38 -0.56 15.20
CA LEU A 122 1.52 -1.35 14.73
C LEU A 122 1.11 -2.83 14.64
N ILE A 123 1.27 -3.46 13.46
CA ILE A 123 0.85 -4.84 13.21
C ILE A 123 2.08 -5.75 13.06
N ASP A 124 2.18 -6.77 13.92
CA ASP A 124 3.15 -7.86 13.83
C ASP A 124 2.45 -9.22 13.85
N GLU A 125 2.28 -9.83 12.67
CA GLU A 125 1.73 -11.20 12.58
C GLU A 125 2.83 -12.27 12.46
N THR A 126 4.10 -11.88 12.43
CA THR A 126 5.24 -12.82 12.33
C THR A 126 5.39 -13.68 13.59
N GLN A 127 4.80 -13.22 14.71
CA GLN A 127 4.82 -13.91 16.01
C GLN A 127 3.69 -14.94 16.19
N ARG A 128 2.75 -15.08 15.23
CA ARG A 128 1.58 -15.98 15.37
C ARG A 128 1.85 -17.45 15.06
N SER A 129 3.10 -17.86 14.87
CA SER A 129 3.48 -19.27 14.69
C SER A 129 4.36 -19.75 15.84
N LYS A 130 3.74 -20.04 16.98
CA LYS A 130 4.24 -21.01 17.98
C LYS A 130 3.07 -21.76 18.59
#